data_AF-A0A1C6V432-F1
#
_entry.id   AF-A0A1C6V432-F1
#
_cell.length_a   1.000
_cell.length_b   1.000
_cell.length_c   1.000
_cell.angle_alpha   90.00
_cell.angle_beta   90.00
_cell.angle_gamma   90.00
#
_symmetry.space_group_name_H-M   'P 1'
#
loop_
_entity.id
_entity.type
_entity.pdbx_description
1 polymer ?
#
loop_
_entity_poly.entity_id
_entity_poly.type
_entity_poly.pdbx_seq_one_letter_code
_entity_poly.pdbx_strand_id
1 'polypeptide(L)'
;MVPFALRIRSCPVGVESRTEAQERRRATIPPYGDRLAAVTDSAQLTHVDHAGAARMVDVSAKAVTGRLAVAAGRLRTTPEVIELLRRDGLPKGDALAVGRLAGIMGAKRTPDLIPLCHPIALHGVTVDLTLTDDTVEIAATARTADRTGVEMEALTAVAVAGLALVDMVKAVDPAASVDAVRVLRKEGGKTGGWVRPEDRQ
;
A
#
# COMPACT_ATOMS: atom_id res chain seq x y z
N MET A 1 -21.89 -9.56 48.89
CA MET A 1 -21.48 -10.87 48.37
C MET A 1 -22.72 -11.62 47.88
N VAL A 2 -23.08 -11.44 46.62
CA VAL A 2 -24.15 -12.16 45.89
C VAL A 2 -23.71 -12.20 44.40
N PRO A 3 -23.76 -13.36 43.70
CA PRO A 3 -23.10 -13.55 42.41
C PRO A 3 -23.97 -13.14 41.23
N PHE A 4 -23.37 -12.49 40.23
CA PHE A 4 -24.03 -12.18 38.96
C PHE A 4 -23.76 -13.33 37.97
N ALA A 5 -24.76 -14.20 37.80
CA ALA A 5 -24.71 -15.33 36.87
C ALA A 5 -24.99 -14.87 35.44
N LEU A 6 -23.99 -14.94 34.57
CA LEU A 6 -24.13 -14.69 33.13
C LEU A 6 -24.71 -15.94 32.44
N ARG A 7 -26.00 -15.87 32.08
CA ARG A 7 -26.71 -16.91 31.32
C ARG A 7 -26.38 -16.73 29.83
N ILE A 8 -25.49 -17.55 29.29
CA ILE A 8 -25.24 -17.64 27.84
C ILE A 8 -26.42 -18.41 27.22
N ARG A 9 -27.23 -17.75 26.38
CA ARG A 9 -28.21 -18.42 25.53
C ARG A 9 -27.47 -19.07 24.36
N SER A 10 -27.49 -20.40 24.31
CA SER A 10 -27.09 -21.21 23.17
C SER A 10 -28.09 -21.00 22.01
N CYS A 11 -27.62 -20.40 20.90
CA CYS A 11 -28.34 -20.42 19.63
C CYS A 11 -28.17 -21.79 18.96
N PRO A 12 -29.25 -22.49 18.56
CA PRO A 12 -29.14 -23.71 17.79
C PRO A 12 -28.81 -23.35 16.33
N VAL A 13 -27.61 -23.71 15.88
CA VAL A 13 -27.27 -23.67 14.45
C VAL A 13 -27.82 -24.96 13.84
N GLY A 14 -28.90 -24.83 13.07
CA GLY A 14 -29.44 -25.91 12.25
C GLY A 14 -28.41 -26.32 11.20
N VAL A 15 -28.02 -27.59 11.20
CA VAL A 15 -27.19 -28.21 10.18
C VAL A 15 -28.13 -28.72 9.09
N GLU A 16 -28.36 -27.92 8.06
CA GLU A 16 -28.96 -28.39 6.82
C GLU A 16 -27.87 -28.75 5.80
N SER A 17 -28.13 -29.85 5.09
CA SER A 17 -27.21 -30.67 4.31
C SER A 17 -26.50 -29.91 3.19
N ARG A 18 -25.17 -29.86 3.29
CA ARG A 18 -24.25 -29.42 2.23
C ARG A 18 -24.13 -30.48 1.15
N THR A 19 -25.06 -30.48 0.20
CA THR A 19 -24.89 -31.21 -1.06
C THR A 19 -25.58 -30.40 -2.16
N GLU A 20 -24.89 -30.25 -3.29
CA GLU A 20 -25.37 -29.71 -4.58
C GLU A 20 -25.25 -28.19 -4.88
N ALA A 21 -25.12 -27.30 -3.89
CA ALA A 21 -24.92 -25.85 -4.18
C ALA A 21 -23.44 -25.42 -4.30
N GLN A 22 -22.50 -26.26 -3.88
CA GLN A 22 -21.07 -25.93 -3.76
C GLN A 22 -20.21 -26.34 -4.99
N GLU A 23 -20.84 -26.88 -6.04
CA GLU A 23 -20.14 -27.52 -7.17
C GLU A 23 -20.16 -26.73 -8.49
N ARG A 24 -20.79 -25.54 -8.56
CA ARG A 24 -20.95 -24.78 -9.82
C ARG A 24 -20.24 -23.43 -9.90
N ARG A 25 -19.19 -23.19 -9.11
CA ARG A 25 -18.28 -22.02 -9.27
C ARG A 25 -16.80 -22.33 -9.02
N ARG A 26 -16.31 -23.47 -9.50
CA ARG A 26 -14.86 -23.64 -9.72
C ARG A 26 -14.51 -23.13 -11.11
N ALA A 27 -14.39 -21.81 -11.25
CA ALA A 27 -13.56 -21.27 -12.32
C ALA A 27 -12.12 -21.61 -11.96
N THR A 28 -11.59 -22.65 -12.60
CA THR A 28 -10.22 -23.14 -12.42
C THR A 28 -9.26 -21.99 -12.70
N ILE A 29 -8.63 -21.45 -11.66
CA ILE A 29 -7.47 -20.56 -11.81
C ILE A 29 -6.37 -21.43 -12.46
N PRO A 30 -5.88 -21.12 -13.66
CA PRO A 30 -4.83 -21.92 -14.27
C PRO A 30 -3.57 -21.85 -13.40
N PRO A 31 -2.82 -22.96 -13.26
CA PRO A 31 -1.58 -22.97 -12.50
C PRO A 31 -0.59 -21.96 -13.09
N TYR A 32 0.14 -21.28 -12.22
CA TYR A 32 1.08 -20.20 -12.50
C TYR A 32 2.18 -20.56 -13.53
N GLY A 33 2.37 -21.84 -13.87
CA GLY A 33 3.48 -22.35 -14.69
C GLY A 33 3.45 -21.98 -16.18
N ASP A 34 2.27 -21.85 -16.79
CA ASP A 34 2.20 -21.80 -18.27
C ASP A 34 2.47 -20.41 -18.88
N ARG A 35 2.62 -19.36 -18.06
CA ARG A 35 2.94 -18.00 -18.54
C ARG A 35 4.42 -17.60 -18.43
N LEU A 36 5.26 -18.41 -17.80
CA LEU A 36 6.68 -18.10 -17.62
C LEU A 36 7.54 -18.44 -18.85
N ALA A 37 7.08 -19.34 -19.72
CA ALA A 37 7.84 -19.78 -20.89
C ALA A 37 8.04 -18.71 -21.98
N ALA A 38 7.33 -17.58 -21.91
CA ALA A 38 7.40 -16.50 -22.90
C ALA A 38 8.28 -15.30 -22.46
N VAL A 39 8.86 -15.32 -21.25
CA VAL A 39 9.80 -14.29 -20.78
C VAL A 39 11.22 -14.84 -20.84
N THR A 40 11.65 -15.24 -22.02
CA THR A 40 13.06 -15.43 -22.35
C THR A 40 13.39 -14.55 -23.54
N ASP A 41 13.26 -13.24 -23.34
CA ASP A 41 14.08 -12.29 -24.07
C ASP A 41 14.77 -11.37 -23.07
N SER A 42 16.07 -11.22 -23.31
CA SER A 42 17.13 -10.88 -22.38
C SER A 42 17.16 -9.42 -21.91
N ALA A 43 16.12 -8.98 -21.21
CA ALA A 43 16.25 -7.88 -20.24
C ALA A 43 16.59 -8.49 -18.87
N GLN A 44 17.89 -8.69 -18.60
CA GLN A 44 18.39 -9.29 -17.35
C GLN A 44 17.67 -8.71 -16.12
N LEU A 45 16.86 -9.56 -15.48
CA LEU A 45 16.20 -9.25 -14.22
C LEU A 45 17.29 -8.89 -13.20
N THR A 46 17.33 -7.64 -12.76
CA THR A 46 18.45 -7.12 -11.95
C THR A 46 18.44 -7.67 -10.51
N HIS A 47 17.30 -8.17 -10.03
CA HIS A 47 17.10 -8.66 -8.67
C HIS A 47 17.31 -10.16 -8.47
N VAL A 48 17.75 -10.90 -9.50
CA VAL A 48 18.08 -12.32 -9.40
C VAL A 48 19.55 -12.54 -9.77
N ASP A 49 20.20 -13.50 -9.11
CA ASP A 49 21.51 -13.99 -9.53
C ASP A 49 21.38 -15.09 -10.61
N HIS A 50 22.52 -15.62 -11.06
CA HIS A 50 22.56 -16.69 -12.06
C HIS A 50 21.92 -18.02 -11.56
N ALA A 51 21.70 -18.16 -10.25
CA ALA A 51 21.04 -19.31 -9.63
C ALA A 51 19.55 -19.06 -9.33
N GLY A 52 19.02 -17.87 -9.65
CA GLY A 52 17.64 -17.48 -9.38
C GLY A 52 17.38 -16.98 -7.96
N ALA A 53 18.42 -16.79 -7.14
CA ALA A 53 18.27 -16.25 -5.79
C ALA A 53 18.12 -14.72 -5.81
N ALA A 54 17.26 -14.21 -4.91
CA ALA A 54 17.01 -12.79 -4.75
C ALA A 54 18.28 -12.06 -4.28
N ARG A 55 18.67 -10.99 -4.98
CA ARG A 55 19.81 -10.15 -4.59
C ARG A 55 19.48 -8.67 -4.68
N MET A 56 20.05 -7.91 -3.75
CA MET A 56 20.08 -6.46 -3.84
C MET A 56 21.07 -6.05 -4.94
N VAL A 57 20.66 -5.15 -5.83
CA VAL A 57 21.49 -4.69 -6.96
C VAL A 57 22.66 -3.86 -6.44
N ASP A 58 23.89 -4.15 -6.84
CA ASP A 58 25.00 -3.22 -6.54
C ASP A 58 24.84 -1.93 -7.36
N VAL A 59 24.82 -0.80 -6.64
CA VAL A 59 24.69 0.55 -7.20
C VAL A 59 25.94 1.39 -7.00
N SER A 60 27.01 0.85 -6.43
CA SER A 60 28.26 1.55 -6.06
C SER A 60 28.85 2.39 -7.20
N ALA A 61 28.86 1.86 -8.43
CA ALA A 61 29.38 2.52 -9.62
C ALA A 61 28.44 3.58 -10.24
N LYS A 62 27.20 3.71 -9.76
CA LYS A 62 26.25 4.71 -10.26
C LYS A 62 26.54 6.08 -9.63
N ALA A 63 26.35 7.13 -10.42
CA ALA A 63 26.46 8.51 -9.92
C ALA A 63 25.33 8.85 -8.93
N VAL A 64 25.67 9.67 -7.94
CA VAL A 64 24.70 10.32 -7.04
C VAL A 64 24.02 11.46 -7.80
N THR A 65 22.69 11.44 -7.87
CA THR A 65 21.89 12.47 -8.56
C THR A 65 20.67 12.82 -7.73
N GLY A 66 20.13 14.03 -7.91
CA GLY A 66 18.81 14.38 -7.38
C GLY A 66 17.73 13.46 -7.94
N ARG A 67 16.87 12.94 -7.06
CA ARG A 67 15.82 11.98 -7.40
C ARG A 67 14.53 12.30 -6.69
N LEU A 68 13.43 12.01 -7.37
CA LEU A 68 12.09 12.25 -6.88
C LEU A 68 11.15 11.13 -7.33
N ALA A 69 10.22 10.77 -6.47
CA ALA A 69 9.06 9.98 -6.84
C ALA A 69 7.78 10.57 -6.23
N VAL A 70 6.70 10.53 -7.01
CA VAL A 70 5.35 10.82 -6.56
C VAL A 70 4.55 9.52 -6.67
N ALA A 71 3.90 9.12 -5.59
CA ALA A 71 2.94 8.03 -5.58
C ALA A 71 1.58 8.53 -5.11
N ALA A 72 0.52 7.81 -5.49
CA ALA A 72 -0.82 8.05 -5.03
C ALA A 72 -1.56 6.76 -4.75
N GLY A 73 -2.62 6.86 -3.96
CA GLY A 73 -3.56 5.81 -3.61
C GLY A 73 -4.77 6.45 -2.93
N ARG A 74 -5.70 5.64 -2.46
CA ARG A 74 -6.88 6.16 -1.76
C ARG A 74 -7.38 5.20 -0.70
N LEU A 75 -7.87 5.76 0.39
CA LEU A 75 -8.80 5.06 1.27
C LEU A 75 -10.20 5.16 0.67
N ARG A 76 -10.89 4.05 0.48
CA ARG A 76 -12.34 4.03 0.24
C ARG A 76 -13.08 3.74 1.53
N THR A 77 -14.12 4.52 1.78
CA THR A 77 -14.95 4.43 2.98
C THR A 77 -16.35 4.97 2.69
N THR A 78 -17.12 5.30 3.73
CA THR A 78 -18.49 5.84 3.58
C THR A 78 -18.52 7.36 3.67
N PRO A 79 -19.53 8.02 3.09
CA PRO A 79 -19.75 9.46 3.27
C PRO A 79 -19.89 9.88 4.74
N GLU A 80 -20.42 8.99 5.59
CA GLU A 80 -20.49 9.20 7.04
C GLU A 80 -19.09 9.35 7.66
N VAL A 81 -18.16 8.46 7.29
CA VAL A 81 -16.76 8.54 7.76
C VAL A 81 -16.08 9.80 7.23
N ILE A 82 -16.30 10.18 5.97
CA ILE A 82 -15.74 11.42 5.43
C ILE A 82 -16.26 12.63 6.22
N GLU A 83 -17.54 12.67 6.57
CA GLU A 83 -18.08 13.77 7.38
C GLU A 83 -17.49 13.79 8.80
N LEU A 84 -17.27 12.61 9.41
CA LEU A 84 -16.54 12.52 10.67
C LEU A 84 -15.10 13.04 10.55
N LEU A 85 -14.42 12.76 9.45
CA LEU A 85 -13.06 13.26 9.20
C LEU A 85 -13.04 14.78 9.01
N ARG A 86 -14.03 15.38 8.35
CA ARG A 86 -14.09 16.85 8.15
C ARG A 86 -14.25 17.63 9.45
N ARG A 87 -14.96 17.05 10.42
CA ARG A 87 -15.32 17.70 11.69
C ARG A 87 -14.51 17.21 12.90
N ASP A 88 -13.44 16.45 12.66
CA ASP A 88 -12.62 15.81 13.71
C ASP A 88 -13.45 15.00 14.72
N GLY A 89 -14.50 14.33 14.23
CA GLY A 89 -15.50 13.64 15.04
C GLY A 89 -15.21 12.17 15.34
N LEU A 90 -14.04 11.66 14.95
CA LEU A 90 -13.69 10.25 15.16
C LEU A 90 -13.34 9.97 16.64
N PRO A 91 -13.78 8.83 17.21
CA PRO A 91 -13.47 8.48 18.61
C PRO A 91 -11.97 8.37 18.93
N LYS A 92 -11.15 8.15 17.90
CA LYS A 92 -9.69 7.94 18.03
C LYS A 92 -8.86 9.22 17.88
N GLY A 93 -9.50 10.36 17.66
CA GLY A 93 -8.82 11.64 17.43
C GLY A 93 -8.55 11.94 15.96
N ASP A 94 -7.58 12.82 15.71
CA ASP A 94 -7.25 13.34 14.38
C ASP A 94 -6.61 12.26 13.49
N ALA A 95 -7.44 11.63 12.66
CA ALA A 95 -7.00 10.59 11.74
C ALA A 95 -6.14 11.12 10.59
N LEU A 96 -6.34 12.37 10.15
CA LEU A 96 -5.59 12.93 9.03
C LEU A 96 -4.15 13.24 9.45
N ALA A 97 -3.95 13.82 10.64
CA ALA A 97 -2.62 14.01 11.20
C ALA A 97 -1.90 12.68 11.42
N VAL A 98 -2.59 11.68 11.98
CA VAL A 98 -2.04 10.32 12.15
C VAL A 98 -1.66 9.71 10.80
N GLY A 99 -2.52 9.80 9.79
CA GLY A 99 -2.24 9.31 8.44
C GLY A 99 -1.01 9.95 7.81
N ARG A 100 -0.86 11.28 7.93
CA ARG A 100 0.33 12.00 7.43
C ARG A 100 1.61 11.56 8.11
N LEU A 101 1.61 11.50 9.45
CA LEU A 101 2.77 11.06 10.22
C LEU A 101 3.15 9.61 9.92
N ALA A 102 2.15 8.73 9.85
CA ALA A 102 2.34 7.33 9.51
C ALA A 102 2.96 7.17 8.12
N GLY A 103 2.50 7.91 7.11
CA GLY A 103 3.11 7.89 5.78
C GLY A 103 4.57 8.36 5.77
N ILE A 104 4.89 9.45 6.47
CA ILE A 104 6.28 9.94 6.61
C ILE A 104 7.16 8.91 7.33
N MET A 105 6.64 8.28 8.38
CA MET A 105 7.35 7.21 9.08
C MET A 105 7.55 5.98 8.19
N GLY A 106 6.53 5.61 7.41
CA GLY A 106 6.57 4.51 6.45
C GLY A 106 7.69 4.69 5.42
N ALA A 107 7.79 5.86 4.78
CA ALA A 107 8.87 6.16 3.84
C ALA A 107 10.26 5.97 4.45
N LYS A 108 10.48 6.45 5.69
CA LYS A 108 11.78 6.30 6.37
C LYS A 108 12.11 4.85 6.73
N ARG A 109 11.11 3.98 6.79
CA ARG A 109 11.20 2.55 7.14
C ARG A 109 11.14 1.64 5.92
N THR A 110 11.05 2.17 4.70
CA THR A 110 11.03 1.37 3.47
C THR A 110 12.14 0.31 3.39
N PRO A 111 13.43 0.58 3.68
CA PRO A 111 14.46 -0.46 3.63
C PRO A 111 14.29 -1.55 4.71
N ASP A 112 13.58 -1.27 5.81
CA ASP A 112 13.26 -2.26 6.85
C ASP A 112 12.10 -3.18 6.43
N LEU A 113 11.22 -2.68 5.53
CA LEU A 113 9.98 -3.35 5.11
C LEU A 113 10.11 -4.08 3.77
N ILE A 114 10.91 -3.55 2.84
CA ILE A 114 11.07 -4.07 1.49
C ILE A 114 12.47 -4.70 1.35
N PRO A 115 12.60 -6.05 1.33
CA PRO A 115 13.86 -6.75 1.57
C PRO A 115 15.06 -6.37 0.69
N LEU A 116 14.81 -5.94 -0.55
CA LEU A 116 15.87 -5.62 -1.53
C LEU A 116 15.99 -4.11 -1.80
N CYS A 117 15.30 -3.26 -1.04
CA CYS A 117 15.50 -1.82 -1.12
C CYS A 117 16.82 -1.44 -0.45
N HIS A 118 17.57 -0.56 -1.10
CA HIS A 118 18.73 0.05 -0.49
C HIS A 118 18.29 0.98 0.65
N PRO A 119 19.06 1.07 1.73
CA PRO A 119 18.95 2.19 2.66
C PRO A 119 19.30 3.49 1.92
N ILE A 120 18.37 4.45 1.90
CA ILE A 120 18.53 5.74 1.20
C ILE A 120 18.34 6.87 2.21
N ALA A 121 19.22 7.88 2.15
CA ALA A 121 19.05 9.09 2.93
C ALA A 121 17.95 9.97 2.30
N LEU A 122 16.73 9.90 2.84
CA LEU A 122 15.64 10.77 2.40
C LEU A 122 15.90 12.22 2.80
N HIS A 123 15.79 13.13 1.84
CA HIS A 123 15.96 14.57 2.06
C HIS A 123 14.62 15.29 2.24
N GLY A 124 13.51 14.68 1.80
CA GLY A 124 12.18 15.22 2.01
C GLY A 124 11.11 14.19 1.69
N VAL A 125 10.05 14.19 2.51
CA VAL A 125 8.83 13.41 2.30
C VAL A 125 7.64 14.29 2.60
N THR A 126 6.70 14.40 1.67
CA THR A 126 5.39 15.02 1.90
C THR A 126 4.30 13.98 1.73
N VAL A 127 3.23 14.11 2.53
CA VAL A 127 2.01 13.30 2.42
C VAL A 127 0.83 14.24 2.46
N ASP A 128 0.07 14.24 1.37
CA ASP A 128 -1.10 15.08 1.14
C ASP A 128 -2.34 14.19 1.16
N LEU A 129 -3.34 14.63 1.94
CA LEU A 129 -4.61 13.93 2.11
C LEU A 129 -5.73 14.87 1.69
N THR A 130 -6.56 14.43 0.75
CA THR A 130 -7.70 15.18 0.22
C THR A 130 -8.97 14.37 0.40
N LEU A 131 -9.96 14.92 1.10
CA LEU A 131 -11.27 14.29 1.29
C LEU A 131 -12.15 14.51 0.05
N THR A 132 -12.82 13.46 -0.41
CA THR A 132 -13.87 13.52 -1.45
C THR A 132 -15.24 13.22 -0.81
N ASP A 133 -16.18 12.64 -1.55
CA ASP A 133 -17.48 12.23 -1.00
C ASP A 133 -17.42 10.88 -0.28
N ASP A 134 -16.58 9.96 -0.75
CA ASP A 134 -16.46 8.58 -0.26
C ASP A 134 -15.00 8.08 -0.18
N THR A 135 -14.03 8.94 -0.47
CA THR A 135 -12.60 8.61 -0.40
C THR A 135 -11.76 9.63 0.34
N VAL A 136 -10.60 9.16 0.82
CA VAL A 136 -9.46 10.02 1.13
C VAL A 136 -8.41 9.74 0.06
N GLU A 137 -8.20 10.68 -0.85
CA GLU A 137 -7.10 10.62 -1.82
C GLU A 137 -5.79 10.91 -1.10
N ILE A 138 -4.79 10.05 -1.33
CA ILE A 138 -3.50 10.06 -0.66
C ILE A 138 -2.44 10.26 -1.74
N ALA A 139 -1.64 11.32 -1.63
CA ALA A 139 -0.47 11.54 -2.47
C ALA A 139 0.78 11.67 -1.60
N ALA A 140 1.88 11.03 -2.01
CA ALA A 140 3.16 11.16 -1.32
C ALA A 140 4.26 11.52 -2.32
N THR A 141 5.11 12.48 -1.94
CA THR A 141 6.32 12.82 -2.69
C THR A 141 7.55 12.55 -1.85
N ALA A 142 8.45 11.69 -2.35
CA ALA A 142 9.75 11.41 -1.74
C ALA A 142 10.88 12.01 -2.58
N ARG A 143 11.91 12.55 -1.91
CA ARG A 143 13.08 13.20 -2.53
C ARG A 143 14.38 12.78 -1.86
N THR A 144 15.43 12.62 -2.66
CA THR A 144 16.79 12.33 -2.19
C THR A 144 17.84 12.84 -3.18
N ALA A 145 19.13 12.74 -2.81
CA ALA A 145 20.24 12.71 -3.75
C ALA A 145 21.04 11.42 -3.52
N ASP A 146 20.84 10.40 -4.37
CA ASP A 146 21.47 9.08 -4.21
C ASP A 146 21.64 8.35 -5.56
N ARG A 147 22.11 7.10 -5.51
CA ARG A 147 22.46 6.22 -6.63
C ARG A 147 21.28 5.40 -7.15
N THR A 148 20.20 5.31 -6.37
CA THR A 148 18.97 4.58 -6.71
C THR A 148 17.74 5.44 -6.48
N GLY A 149 16.62 5.11 -7.15
CA GLY A 149 15.36 5.83 -7.08
C GLY A 149 14.65 5.70 -5.73
N VAL A 150 13.63 6.54 -5.51
CA VAL A 150 12.82 6.60 -4.29
C VAL A 150 11.35 6.23 -4.52
N GLU A 151 11.08 5.46 -5.58
CA GLU A 151 9.73 5.00 -5.90
C GLU A 151 9.11 4.20 -4.75
N MET A 152 9.92 3.36 -4.10
CA MET A 152 9.44 2.50 -3.01
C MET A 152 9.12 3.31 -1.76
N GLU A 153 9.88 4.35 -1.45
CA GLU A 153 9.61 5.24 -0.31
C GLU A 153 8.30 6.00 -0.50
N ALA A 154 8.03 6.48 -1.72
CA ALA A 154 6.75 7.12 -2.03
C ALA A 154 5.57 6.13 -1.95
N LEU A 155 5.72 4.91 -2.50
CA LEU A 155 4.69 3.86 -2.44
C LEU A 155 4.41 3.42 -1.00
N THR A 156 5.45 3.19 -0.21
CA THR A 156 5.33 2.81 1.21
C THR A 156 4.65 3.92 2.00
N ALA A 157 4.96 5.19 1.75
CA ALA A 157 4.27 6.30 2.41
C ALA A 157 2.76 6.28 2.16
N VAL A 158 2.33 6.11 0.91
CA VAL A 158 0.91 6.02 0.56
C VAL A 158 0.25 4.80 1.24
N ALA A 159 0.89 3.64 1.16
CA ALA A 159 0.34 2.40 1.73
C ALA A 159 0.18 2.50 3.25
N VAL A 160 1.22 2.97 3.95
CA VAL A 160 1.21 3.08 5.41
C VAL A 160 0.26 4.19 5.87
N ALA A 161 0.17 5.31 5.16
CA ALA A 161 -0.85 6.33 5.44
C ALA A 161 -2.27 5.76 5.29
N GLY A 162 -2.54 5.02 4.22
CA GLY A 162 -3.83 4.35 4.01
C GLY A 162 -4.16 3.35 5.12
N LEU A 163 -3.20 2.50 5.51
CA LEU A 163 -3.39 1.53 6.59
C LEU A 163 -3.63 2.22 7.96
N ALA A 164 -2.94 3.32 8.22
CA ALA A 164 -3.18 4.11 9.43
C ALA A 164 -4.58 4.72 9.42
N LEU A 165 -5.05 5.24 8.28
CA LEU A 165 -6.42 5.74 8.16
C LEU A 165 -7.45 4.62 8.37
N VAL A 166 -7.25 3.43 7.77
CA VAL A 166 -8.09 2.25 8.06
C VAL A 166 -8.13 1.98 9.56
N ASP A 167 -6.99 2.01 10.25
CA ASP A 167 -6.96 1.79 11.70
C ASP A 167 -7.84 2.78 12.45
N MET A 168 -7.78 4.05 12.04
CA MET A 168 -8.52 5.15 12.66
C MET A 168 -10.03 5.08 12.40
N VAL A 169 -10.46 4.61 11.22
CA VAL A 169 -11.88 4.62 10.82
C VAL A 169 -12.60 3.28 11.03
N LYS A 170 -11.88 2.15 11.19
CA LYS A 170 -12.48 0.79 11.22
C LYS A 170 -13.55 0.54 12.29
N ALA A 171 -13.62 1.41 13.31
CA ALA A 171 -14.66 1.33 14.33
C ALA A 171 -16.04 1.81 13.82
N VAL A 172 -16.04 2.69 12.81
CA VAL A 172 -17.24 3.22 12.15
C VAL A 172 -17.49 2.47 10.83
N ASP A 173 -16.43 2.26 10.05
CA ASP A 173 -16.48 1.53 8.79
C ASP A 173 -15.46 0.38 8.76
N PRO A 174 -15.84 -0.84 9.16
CA PRO A 174 -14.95 -2.00 9.12
C PRO A 174 -14.67 -2.51 7.70
N ALA A 175 -15.39 -2.02 6.69
CA ALA A 175 -15.21 -2.41 5.29
C ALA A 175 -14.27 -1.47 4.52
N ALA A 176 -13.74 -0.43 5.17
CA ALA A 176 -12.82 0.52 4.56
C ALA A 176 -11.60 -0.19 3.93
N SER A 177 -11.22 0.23 2.73
CA SER A 177 -10.14 -0.40 1.94
C SER A 177 -9.11 0.62 1.45
N VAL A 178 -7.88 0.15 1.21
CA VAL A 178 -6.84 0.95 0.55
C VAL A 178 -6.68 0.46 -0.87
N ASP A 179 -6.88 1.35 -1.83
CA ASP A 179 -6.90 1.04 -3.26
C ASP A 179 -5.93 1.89 -4.07
N ALA A 180 -5.62 1.39 -5.27
CA ALA A 180 -4.87 2.09 -6.31
C ALA A 180 -3.51 2.67 -5.87
N VAL A 181 -2.79 2.00 -4.96
CA VAL A 181 -1.42 2.42 -4.56
C VAL A 181 -0.47 2.25 -5.74
N ARG A 182 0.08 3.37 -6.24
CA ARG A 182 0.84 3.39 -7.51
C ARG A 182 1.73 4.62 -7.66
N VAL A 183 2.83 4.49 -8.41
CA VAL A 183 3.70 5.63 -8.76
C VAL A 183 3.03 6.46 -9.86
N LEU A 184 2.92 7.77 -9.67
CA LEU A 184 2.43 8.73 -10.68
C LEU A 184 3.56 9.33 -11.51
N ARG A 185 4.69 9.64 -10.86
CA ARG A 185 5.82 10.30 -11.49
C ARG A 185 7.13 9.91 -10.83
N LYS A 186 8.21 9.87 -11.59
CA LYS A 186 9.57 9.83 -11.05
C LYS A 186 10.52 10.68 -11.89
N GLU A 187 11.60 11.13 -11.26
CA GLU A 187 12.65 11.92 -11.89
C GLU A 187 14.04 11.49 -11.40
N GLY A 188 15.04 11.73 -12.23
CA GLY A 188 16.44 11.50 -11.91
C GLY A 188 16.94 10.09 -12.26
N GLY A 189 18.26 9.92 -12.18
CA GLY A 189 18.95 8.72 -12.63
C GLY A 189 19.04 8.58 -14.15
N LYS A 190 19.63 7.45 -14.58
CA LYS A 190 19.94 7.18 -16.01
C LYS A 190 18.72 7.20 -16.92
N THR A 191 17.56 6.77 -16.42
CA THR A 191 16.31 6.67 -17.20
C THR A 191 15.56 7.98 -17.34
N GLY A 192 16.01 9.06 -16.68
CA GLY A 192 15.33 10.35 -16.72
C GLY A 192 13.95 10.32 -16.06
N GLY A 193 13.08 11.23 -16.51
CA GLY A 193 11.72 11.37 -16.01
C GLY A 193 10.77 10.30 -16.57
N TRP A 194 9.84 9.85 -15.74
CA TRP A 194 8.73 9.00 -16.16
C TRP A 194 7.43 9.49 -15.50
N VAL A 195 6.35 9.47 -16.27
CA VAL A 195 4.99 9.81 -15.82
C VAL A 195 4.09 8.62 -16.15
N ARG A 196 3.17 8.31 -15.23
CA ARG A 196 2.17 7.27 -15.44
C ARG A 196 1.32 7.59 -16.68
N PRO A 197 1.20 6.66 -17.64
CA PRO A 197 0.27 6.80 -18.76
C PRO A 197 -1.18 6.99 -18.30
N GLU A 198 -1.93 7.86 -18.98
CA GLU A 198 -3.30 8.22 -18.62
C GLU A 198 -4.26 7.02 -18.62
N ASP A 199 -4.03 6.04 -19.49
CA ASP A 199 -4.81 4.82 -19.62
C ASP A 199 -4.60 3.82 -18.46
N ARG A 200 -3.62 4.07 -17.58
CA ARG A 200 -3.30 3.22 -16.42
C ARG A 200 -3.35 3.95 -15.08
N GLN A 201 -4.20 4.98 -15.02
CA GLN A 201 -4.54 5.73 -13.80
C GLN A 201 -5.19 4.87 -12.72
#